data_AF-A0A2G5ZDG1-F1
#
_entry.id   AF-A0A2G5ZDG1-F1
#
_cell.length_a   1.000
_cell.length_b   1.000
_cell.length_c   1.000
_cell.angle_alpha   90.00
_cell.angle_beta   90.00
_cell.angle_gamma   90.00
#
_symmetry.space_group_name_H-M   'P 1'
#
loop_
_entity.id
_entity.type
_entity.pdbx_description
1 polymer ?
#
loop_
_entity_poly.entity_id
_entity_poly.type
_entity_poly.pdbx_seq_one_letter_code
_entity_poly.pdbx_strand_id
1 'polypeptide(L)'
;MKKQTVDTEELLSFARGEDQSGTSWIHQANYVGEEVIMSDEDLAGKEPLQRLRIVVESNGNAKYFESLFYTGAELEELMSELEPVFVKFPKEVLSSDEMDEKVQNITK
;
A
#
# COMPACT_ATOMS: atom_id res chain seq x y z
N MET A 1 -3.98 -13.93 7.61
CA MET A 1 -2.76 -13.84 6.77
C MET A 1 -2.77 -12.49 6.08
N LYS A 2 -1.77 -11.63 6.33
CA LYS A 2 -1.60 -10.37 5.58
C LYS A 2 -1.11 -10.75 4.18
N LYS A 3 -1.87 -10.42 3.13
CA LYS A 3 -1.44 -10.60 1.75
C LYS A 3 -0.56 -9.39 1.42
N GLN A 4 0.75 -9.56 1.54
CA GLN A 4 1.76 -8.53 1.24
C GLN A 4 2.47 -8.93 -0.05
N THR A 5 2.51 -8.03 -1.03
CA THR A 5 3.23 -8.29 -2.30
C THR A 5 4.74 -8.09 -2.14
N VAL A 6 5.15 -7.10 -1.33
CA VAL A 6 6.51 -6.90 -0.79
C VAL A 6 6.38 -6.52 0.69
N ASP A 7 7.38 -6.86 1.51
CA ASP A 7 7.39 -6.45 2.92
C ASP A 7 7.87 -4.99 3.09
N THR A 8 7.70 -4.43 4.29
CA THR A 8 8.09 -3.05 4.59
C THR A 8 9.61 -2.86 4.53
N GLU A 9 10.40 -3.89 4.87
CA GLU A 9 11.86 -3.86 4.81
C GLU A 9 12.39 -3.71 3.38
N GLU A 10 11.74 -4.36 2.42
CA GLU A 10 12.11 -4.27 1.00
C GLU A 10 11.85 -2.86 0.46
N LEU A 11 10.71 -2.24 0.82
CA LEU A 11 10.40 -0.86 0.41
C LEU A 11 11.37 0.15 1.04
N LEU A 12 11.73 -0.07 2.31
CA LEU A 12 12.74 0.73 3.01
C LEU A 12 14.13 0.56 2.39
N SER A 13 14.49 -0.66 2.01
CA SER A 13 15.76 -0.97 1.37
C SER A 13 15.87 -0.33 -0.01
N PHE A 14 14.77 -0.37 -0.80
CA PHE A 14 14.67 0.37 -2.05
C PHE A 14 14.90 1.86 -1.84
N ALA A 15 14.20 2.46 -0.88
CA ALA A 15 14.37 3.88 -0.59
C ALA A 15 15.78 4.24 -0.12
N ARG A 16 16.48 3.37 0.61
CA ARG A 16 17.87 3.59 1.01
C ARG A 16 18.85 3.51 -0.17
N GLY A 17 18.62 2.61 -1.12
CA GLY A 17 19.53 2.36 -2.25
C GLY A 17 19.46 3.37 -3.38
N GLU A 18 18.39 4.15 -3.47
CA GLU A 18 18.18 5.14 -4.53
C GLU A 18 18.74 6.51 -4.13
N ASP A 19 19.70 7.07 -4.87
CA ASP A 19 20.32 8.36 -4.51
C ASP A 19 19.57 9.61 -5.02
N GLN A 20 18.56 9.41 -5.88
CA GLN A 20 17.85 10.50 -6.55
C GLN A 20 16.47 10.78 -5.94
N SER A 21 15.92 11.95 -6.27
CA SER A 21 14.54 12.30 -5.92
C SER A 21 13.55 11.46 -6.73
N GLY A 22 12.43 11.14 -6.11
CA GLY A 22 11.35 10.35 -6.69
C GLY A 22 10.01 10.71 -6.03
N THR A 23 8.97 9.95 -6.37
CA THR A 23 7.61 10.19 -5.87
C THR A 23 7.02 8.90 -5.31
N SER A 24 6.29 9.03 -4.22
CA SER A 24 5.45 7.94 -3.69
C SER A 24 3.99 8.22 -4.02
N TRP A 25 3.26 7.25 -4.54
CA TRP A 25 1.82 7.32 -4.69
C TRP A 25 1.14 6.42 -3.66
N ILE A 26 0.08 6.93 -3.04
CA ILE A 26 -0.65 6.22 -1.98
C ILE A 26 -2.14 6.18 -2.28
N HIS A 27 -2.76 5.04 -1.97
CA HIS A 27 -4.21 4.87 -2.04
C HIS A 27 -4.68 3.95 -0.92
N GLN A 28 -5.71 4.39 -0.20
CA GLN A 28 -6.39 3.62 0.84
C GLN A 28 -7.86 3.45 0.47
N ALA A 29 -8.38 2.23 0.56
CA ALA A 29 -9.82 1.97 0.40
C ALA A 29 -10.24 0.70 1.14
N ASN A 30 -11.55 0.48 1.23
CA ASN A 30 -12.09 -0.79 1.69
C ASN A 30 -11.61 -1.93 0.77
N TYR A 31 -11.18 -3.03 1.37
CA TYR A 31 -10.81 -4.23 0.65
C TYR A 31 -12.05 -5.05 0.33
N VAL A 32 -12.42 -5.10 -0.94
CA VAL A 32 -13.40 -6.05 -1.44
C VAL A 32 -12.62 -7.26 -1.94
N GLY A 33 -12.51 -8.30 -1.12
CA GLY A 33 -11.94 -9.57 -1.56
C GLY A 33 -12.81 -10.21 -2.65
N GLU A 34 -12.22 -10.99 -3.55
CA GLU A 34 -13.01 -11.87 -4.41
C GLU A 34 -13.85 -12.80 -3.52
N GLU A 35 -15.17 -12.69 -3.61
CA GLU A 35 -16.12 -13.33 -2.70
C GLU A 35 -15.88 -14.85 -2.60
N VAL A 36 -15.56 -15.35 -1.41
CA VAL A 36 -16.04 -16.68 -1.01
C VAL A 36 -17.41 -16.43 -0.40
N ILE A 37 -18.46 -16.67 -1.18
CA ILE A 37 -19.83 -16.68 -0.69
C ILE A 37 -19.98 -17.87 0.28
N MET A 38 -19.59 -17.66 1.54
CA MET A 38 -20.14 -18.38 2.67
C MET A 38 -20.65 -17.32 3.63
N SER A 39 -21.88 -16.88 3.37
CA SER A 39 -22.68 -16.15 4.33
C SER A 39 -22.97 -17.09 5.48
N ASP A 40 -22.22 -16.96 6.57
CA ASP A 40 -22.74 -17.33 7.88
C ASP A 40 -22.81 -16.04 8.70
N GLU A 41 -23.94 -15.92 9.36
CA GLU A 41 -24.35 -14.83 10.24
C GLU A 41 -23.25 -14.45 11.25
N ASP A 42 -23.26 -13.19 11.73
CA ASP A 42 -22.38 -12.61 12.76
C ASP A 42 -21.13 -11.79 12.35
N LEU A 43 -21.23 -10.94 11.31
CA LEU A 43 -20.29 -9.82 11.10
C LEU A 43 -20.86 -8.45 11.53
N ALA A 44 -21.85 -8.42 12.42
CA ALA A 44 -22.36 -7.19 12.99
C ALA A 44 -21.31 -6.55 13.93
N GLY A 45 -20.56 -5.55 13.43
CA GLY A 45 -19.71 -4.68 14.25
C GLY A 45 -18.20 -4.81 14.07
N LYS A 46 -17.69 -5.58 13.10
CA LYS A 46 -16.26 -5.55 12.75
C LYS A 46 -15.98 -4.41 11.78
N GLU A 47 -14.89 -3.67 12.01
CA GLU A 47 -14.40 -2.67 11.06
C GLU A 47 -14.13 -3.34 9.70
N PRO A 48 -14.54 -2.71 8.58
CA PRO A 48 -14.33 -3.29 7.26
C PRO A 48 -12.83 -3.43 7.01
N LEU A 49 -12.40 -4.61 6.55
CA LEU A 49 -11.02 -4.82 6.13
C LEU A 49 -10.63 -3.76 5.09
N GLN A 50 -9.53 -3.07 5.33
CA GLN A 50 -9.03 -2.01 4.46
C GLN A 50 -7.73 -2.45 3.78
N ARG A 51 -7.43 -1.78 2.67
CA ARG A 51 -6.23 -1.99 1.87
C ARG A 51 -5.49 -0.68 1.68
N LEU A 52 -4.20 -0.69 2.00
CA LEU A 52 -3.24 0.34 1.67
C LEU A 52 -2.41 -0.13 0.48
N ARG A 53 -2.30 0.72 -0.54
CA ARG A 53 -1.44 0.52 -1.72
C ARG A 53 -0.45 1.67 -1.80
N ILE A 54 0.81 1.35 -2.03
CA ILE A 54 1.88 2.31 -2.20
C ILE A 54 2.70 1.93 -3.43
N VAL A 55 2.98 2.89 -4.29
CA VAL A 55 3.98 2.75 -5.36
C VAL A 55 5.06 3.78 -5.11
N VAL A 56 6.31 3.36 -5.04
CA VAL A 56 7.47 4.26 -4.92
C VAL A 56 8.25 4.19 -6.21
N GLU A 57 8.45 5.32 -6.88
CA GLU A 57 9.21 5.41 -8.13
C GLU A 57 10.42 6.33 -7.97
N SER A 58 11.57 5.84 -8.42
CA SER A 58 12.84 6.57 -8.46
C SER A 58 13.66 6.06 -9.64
N ASN A 59 14.24 7.00 -10.41
CA ASN A 59 15.19 6.71 -11.50
C ASN A 59 14.73 5.61 -12.48
N GLY A 60 13.44 5.60 -12.84
CA GLY A 60 12.85 4.61 -13.75
C GLY A 60 12.62 3.22 -13.14
N ASN A 61 12.95 3.02 -11.87
CA ASN A 61 12.58 1.85 -11.08
C ASN A 61 11.34 2.17 -10.25
N ALA A 62 10.48 1.18 -10.06
CA ALA A 62 9.34 1.29 -9.17
C ALA A 62 9.16 0.06 -8.29
N LYS A 63 8.65 0.27 -7.08
CA LYS A 63 8.28 -0.78 -6.15
C LYS A 63 6.82 -0.63 -5.71
N TYR A 64 6.11 -1.74 -5.72
CA TYR A 64 4.72 -1.84 -5.26
C TYR A 64 4.65 -2.49 -3.90
N PHE A 65 3.95 -1.84 -2.98
CA PHE A 65 3.63 -2.36 -1.66
C PHE A 65 2.10 -2.38 -1.46
N GLU A 66 1.60 -3.49 -0.93
CA GLU A 66 0.21 -3.66 -0.54
C GLU A 66 0.14 -4.23 0.87
N SER A 67 -0.73 -3.67 1.71
CA SER A 67 -1.00 -4.19 3.04
C SER A 67 -2.49 -4.12 3.35
N LEU A 68 -2.97 -5.16 4.04
CA LEU A 68 -4.33 -5.24 4.57
C LEU A 68 -4.32 -4.98 6.07
N PHE A 69 -5.28 -4.20 6.55
CA PHE A 69 -5.40 -3.81 7.95
C PHE A 69 -6.88 -3.61 8.33
N TYR A 70 -7.20 -3.72 9.61
CA TYR A 70 -8.56 -3.55 10.12
C TYR A 70 -8.73 -2.22 10.84
N THR A 71 -7.69 -1.78 11.56
CA THR A 71 -7.80 -0.67 12.51
C THR A 71 -6.93 0.52 12.14
N GLY A 72 -7.31 1.71 12.63
CA GLY A 72 -6.49 2.91 12.49
C GLY A 72 -5.10 2.78 13.14
N ALA A 73 -4.99 2.05 14.27
CA ALA A 73 -3.71 1.83 14.95
C ALA A 73 -2.71 1.05 14.10
N GLU A 74 -3.17 0.00 13.39
CA GLU A 74 -2.34 -0.76 12.46
C GLU A 74 -1.86 0.11 11.28
N LEU A 75 -2.73 1.01 10.79
CA LEU A 75 -2.37 1.96 9.75
C LEU A 75 -1.33 2.97 10.25
N GLU A 76 -1.53 3.53 11.44
CA GLU A 76 -0.59 4.49 12.04
C GLU A 76 0.79 3.87 12.27
N GLU A 77 0.85 2.64 12.80
CA GLU A 77 2.10 1.89 12.97
C GLU A 77 2.80 1.70 11.63
N LEU A 78 2.07 1.23 10.61
CA LEU A 78 2.60 1.03 9.27
C LEU A 78 3.09 2.32 8.61
N MET A 79 2.33 3.42 8.76
CA MET A 79 2.73 4.73 8.23
C MET A 79 3.96 5.27 8.95
N SER A 80 4.09 5.03 10.26
CA SER A 80 5.28 5.39 11.03
C SER A 80 6.51 4.60 10.59
N GLU A 81 6.37 3.31 10.29
CA GLU A 81 7.47 2.49 9.74
C GLU A 81 7.92 2.99 8.37
N LEU A 82 6.98 3.40 7.52
CA LEU A 82 7.24 3.84 6.15
C LEU A 82 7.57 5.33 6.03
N GLU A 83 7.50 6.10 7.11
CA GLU A 83 7.81 7.54 7.11
C GLU A 83 9.18 7.89 6.47
N PRO A 84 10.27 7.12 6.66
CA PRO A 84 11.53 7.40 5.98
C PRO A 84 11.44 7.37 4.45
N VAL A 85 10.55 6.54 3.89
CA VAL A 85 10.27 6.49 2.45
C VAL A 85 9.62 7.80 2.02
N PHE A 86 8.62 8.27 2.76
CA PHE A 86 7.86 9.48 2.40
C PHE A 86 8.62 10.79 2.63
N VAL A 87 9.57 10.80 3.58
CA VAL A 87 10.50 11.91 3.78
C VAL A 87 11.44 12.05 2.57
N LYS A 88 11.87 10.92 2.00
CA LYS A 88 12.75 10.91 0.83
C LYS A 88 12.02 11.12 -0.49
N PHE A 89 10.85 10.50 -0.62
CA PHE A 89 10.00 10.52 -1.80
C PHE A 89 8.63 11.07 -1.41
N PRO A 90 8.36 12.36 -1.68
CA PRO A 90 7.09 12.98 -1.33
C PRO A 90 5.89 12.15 -1.78
N LYS A 91 4.88 12.04 -0.91
CA LYS A 91 3.68 11.25 -1.15
C LYS A 91 2.57 12.05 -1.83
N GLU A 92 1.94 11.45 -2.82
CA GLU A 92 0.75 11.93 -3.51
C GLU A 92 -0.38 10.92 -3.37
N VAL A 93 -1.56 11.39 -2.95
CA VAL A 93 -2.75 10.55 -2.82
C VAL A 93 -3.39 10.42 -4.19
N LEU A 94 -3.62 9.19 -4.64
CA LEU A 94 -4.29 8.87 -5.89
C LEU A 94 -5.72 8.36 -5.65
N SER A 95 -6.57 8.49 -6.66
CA SER A 95 -7.83 7.76 -6.77
C SER A 95 -7.58 6.27 -7.07
N SER A 96 -8.64 5.45 -7.02
CA SER A 96 -8.51 4.02 -7.33
C SER A 96 -8.03 3.80 -8.76
N ASP A 97 -8.65 4.48 -9.72
CA ASP A 97 -8.36 4.31 -11.15
C ASP A 97 -6.91 4.71 -11.46
N GLU A 98 -6.44 5.85 -10.92
CA GLU A 98 -5.06 6.31 -11.10
C GLU A 98 -4.05 5.33 -10.46
N MET A 99 -4.37 4.78 -9.29
CA MET A 99 -3.51 3.79 -8.64
C MET A 99 -3.48 2.48 -9.45
N ASP A 100 -4.62 2.04 -9.99
CA ASP A 100 -4.69 0.83 -10.82
C ASP A 100 -3.85 0.99 -12.09
N GLU A 101 -3.90 2.15 -12.75
CA GLU A 101 -3.04 2.48 -13.89
C GLU A 101 -1.55 2.44 -13.52
N LYS A 102 -1.17 3.00 -12.38
CA LYS A 102 0.21 2.96 -11.88
C LYS A 102 0.69 1.52 -11.66
N VAL A 103 -0.11 0.70 -10.97
CA VAL A 103 0.23 -0.70 -10.69
C VAL A 103 0.34 -1.53 -11.97
N GLN A 104 -0.50 -1.27 -12.97
CA GLN A 104 -0.41 -1.95 -14.27
C GLN A 104 0.87 -1.60 -15.03
N ASN A 105 1.33 -0.35 -14.94
CA ASN A 105 2.52 0.11 -15.68
C ASN A 105 3.83 -0.46 -15.12
N ILE A 106 3.88 -0.78 -13.83
CA ILE A 106 5.06 -1.36 -13.17
C ILE A 106 5.13 -2.88 -13.27
N THR A 107 4.02 -3.55 -13.60
CA THR A 107 3.93 -5.02 -13.71
C THR A 107 4.13 -5.51 -15.16
N LYS A 108 4.21 -4.59 -16.12
CA LYS A 108 4.50 -4.87 -17.54
C LYS A 108 5.99 -4.96 -17.81
#